data_AF-A0A318CW01-F1
#
_entry.id   AF-A0A318CW01-F1
#
_cell.length_a   1.000
_cell.length_b   1.000
_cell.length_c   1.000
_cell.angle_alpha   90.00
_cell.angle_beta   90.00
_cell.angle_gamma   90.00
#
_symmetry.space_group_name_H-M   'P 1'
#
loop_
_entity.id
_entity.type
_entity.pdbx_description
1 polymer ?
#
loop_
_entity_poly.entity_id
_entity_poly.type
_entity_poly.pdbx_seq_one_letter_code
_entity_poly.pdbx_strand_id
1 'polypeptide(L)' 'MPLSSKADAAFRQAAKKIIQRARQTGTPVVIWEQGHIKEIPGEEFEIATAAMELREPRP' A
#
# COMPACT_ATOMS: atom_id res chain seq x y z
N MET A 1 6.28 14.88 19.10
CA MET A 1 6.09 13.97 17.95
C MET A 1 6.93 14.50 16.78
N PRO A 2 7.84 13.72 16.22
CA PRO A 2 8.66 14.14 15.07
C PRO A 2 7.80 14.52 13.85
N LEU A 3 8.30 15.43 13.01
CA LEU A 3 7.63 15.79 11.76
C LEU A 3 7.52 14.58 10.81
N SER A 4 8.51 13.69 10.82
CA SER A 4 8.50 12.43 10.07
C SER A 4 7.29 11.56 10.44
N SER A 5 6.99 11.42 11.74
CA SER A 5 5.84 10.63 12.18
C SER A 5 4.50 11.20 11.70
N LYS A 6 4.39 12.53 11.61
CA LYS A 6 3.20 13.19 11.04
C LYS A 6 3.10 12.96 9.54
N ALA A 7 4.22 13.03 8.83
CA ALA A 7 4.28 12.73 7.41
C ALA A 7 3.87 11.28 7.13
N ASP A 8 4.40 10.31 7.88
CA ASP A 8 4.04 8.90 7.75
C ASP A 8 2.54 8.66 7.97
N ALA A 9 1.96 9.31 8.98
CA ALA A 9 0.52 9.22 9.24
C ALA A 9 -0.31 9.78 8.07
N ALA A 10 0.10 10.92 7.51
CA ALA A 10 -0.53 11.52 6.35
C ALA A 10 -0.43 10.62 5.11
N PHE A 11 0.74 10.03 4.85
CA PHE A 11 0.93 9.07 3.76
C PHE A 11 0.06 7.83 3.92
N ARG A 12 0.01 7.23 5.12
CA ARG A 12 -0.88 6.08 5.38
C ARG A 12 -2.34 6.42 5.14
N GLN A 13 -2.79 7.61 5.54
CA GLN A 13 -4.15 8.05 5.31
C GLN A 13 -4.45 8.26 3.83
N ALA A 14 -3.52 8.86 3.06
CA ALA A 14 -3.65 9.04 1.62
C ALA A 14 -3.68 7.69 0.89
N ALA A 15 -2.77 6.78 1.22
CA ALA A 15 -2.69 5.44 0.64
C ALA A 15 -4.01 4.67 0.81
N LYS A 16 -4.61 4.68 2.01
CA LYS A 16 -5.91 4.05 2.27
C LYS A 16 -7.00 4.55 1.31
N LYS A 17 -7.07 5.86 1.07
CA LYS A 17 -8.05 6.45 0.15
C LYS A 17 -7.80 6.02 -1.30
N ILE A 18 -6.53 5.97 -1.72
CA ILE A 18 -6.16 5.54 -3.07
C ILE A 18 -6.56 4.09 -3.31
N ILE A 19 -6.23 3.19 -2.38
CA ILE A 19 -6.56 1.76 -2.47
C ILE A 19 -8.08 1.55 -2.51
N GLN A 20 -8.82 2.25 -1.66
CA GLN A 20 -10.28 2.17 -1.66
C GLN A 20 -10.88 2.63 -2.99
N ARG A 21 -10.36 3.72 -3.57
CA ARG A 21 -10.82 4.21 -4.87
C ARG A 21 -10.47 3.25 -5.99
N ALA A 22 -9.26 2.72 -6.00
CA ALA A 22 -8.78 1.74 -6.97
C ALA A 22 -9.68 0.49 -7.01
N ARG A 23 -10.16 0.03 -5.85
CA ARG A 23 -11.19 -1.03 -5.76
C ARG A 23 -12.49 -0.65 -6.43
N GLN A 24 -13.02 0.52 -6.11
CA GLN A 24 -14.31 0.98 -6.62
C GLN A 24 -14.31 1.17 -8.13
N THR A 25 -13.16 1.52 -8.71
CA THR A 25 -13.02 1.79 -10.15
C THR A 25 -12.37 0.66 -10.94
N GLY A 26 -12.02 -0.45 -10.29
CA GLY A 26 -11.28 -1.56 -10.92
C GLY A 26 -9.89 -1.14 -11.42
N THR A 27 -9.34 -0.04 -10.91
CA THR A 27 -8.03 0.47 -11.33
C THR A 27 -6.94 -0.30 -10.58
N PRO A 28 -5.87 -0.75 -11.26
CA PRO A 28 -4.76 -1.40 -10.56
C PRO A 28 -4.00 -0.41 -9.68
N VAL A 29 -3.48 -0.91 -8.56
CA VAL A 29 -2.55 -0.18 -7.69
C VAL A 29 -1.13 -0.60 -8.04
N VAL A 30 -0.28 0.38 -8.33
CA VAL A 30 1.14 0.16 -8.63
C VAL A 30 1.96 0.41 -7.37
N ILE A 31 2.64 -0.63 -6.87
CA ILE A 31 3.58 -0.55 -5.76
C ILE A 31 4.99 -0.53 -6.32
N TRP A 32 5.79 0.43 -5.85
CA TRP A 32 7.24 0.40 -6.04
C TRP A 32 7.93 0.08 -4.73
N GLU A 33 8.73 -0.98 -4.73
CA GLU A 33 9.41 -1.50 -3.55
C GLU A 33 10.75 -2.12 -3.95
N GLN A 34 11.84 -1.74 -3.28
CA GLN A 34 13.18 -2.32 -3.51
C GLN A 34 13.60 -2.35 -5.00
N GLY A 35 13.29 -1.29 -5.76
CA GLY A 35 13.61 -1.23 -7.20
C GLY A 35 12.68 -2.03 -8.11
N HIS A 36 11.68 -2.73 -7.55
CA HIS A 36 10.72 -3.53 -8.30
C HIS A 36 9.35 -2.85 -8.35
N ILE A 37 8.72 -2.87 -9.52
CA ILE A 37 7.36 -2.40 -9.73
C ILE A 37 6.43 -3.61 -9.76
N LYS A 38 5.37 -3.57 -8.95
CA LYS A 38 4.32 -4.58 -8.91
C LYS A 38 2.99 -3.89 -9.17
N GLU A 39 2.22 -4.40 -10.12
CA GLU A 39 0.85 -3.98 -10.33
C GLU A 39 -0.09 -4.99 -9.67
N ILE A 40 -1.00 -4.50 -8.85
CA ILE A 40 -1.93 -5.33 -8.09
C ILE A 40 -3.35 -4.86 -8.42
N PRO A 41 -4.24 -5.74 -8.92
CA PRO A 41 -5.65 -5.41 -9.07
C PRO A 41 -6.23 -4.88 -7.76
N GLY A 42 -7.05 -3.82 -7.81
CA GLY A 42 -7.58 -3.20 -6.60
C GLY A 42 -8.29 -4.18 -5.67
N GLU A 43 -9.01 -5.14 -6.25
CA GLU A 43 -9.73 -6.21 -5.54
C GLU A 43 -8.81 -7.21 -4.81
N GLU A 44 -7.63 -7.49 -5.37
CA GLU A 44 -6.65 -8.42 -4.81
C GLU A 44 -5.71 -7.77 -3.80
N PHE A 45 -5.80 -6.44 -3.63
CA PHE A 45 -4.83 -5.66 -2.89
C PHE A 45 -4.69 -6.06 -1.41
N GLU A 46 -5.79 -6.33 -0.68
CA GLU A 46 -5.67 -6.76 0.74
C GLU A 46 -4.94 -8.10 0.89
N ILE A 47 -5.23 -9.04 -0.02
CA ILE A 47 -4.66 -10.39 0.01
C ILE A 47 -3.17 -10.31 -0.32
N ALA A 48 -2.83 -9.52 -1.34
CA ALA A 48 -1.45 -9.28 -1.73
C ALA A 48 -0.64 -8.61 -0.61
N THR A 49 -1.18 -7.60 0.08
CA THR A 49 -0.47 -6.94 1.19
C THR A 49 -0.32 -7.81 2.41
N ALA A 50 -1.34 -8.62 2.76
CA ALA A 50 -1.23 -9.57 3.87
C ALA A 50 -0.14 -10.63 3.60
N ALA A 51 -0.03 -11.11 2.36
CA ALA A 51 1.03 -12.04 1.95
C ALA A 51 2.43 -11.38 1.93
N MET A 52 2.51 -10.08 1.67
CA MET A 52 3.77 -9.31 1.75
C MET A 52 4.23 -9.13 3.20
N GLU A 53 3.34 -8.77 4.12
CA GLU A 53 3.67 -8.62 5.55
C GLU A 53 4.14 -9.93 6.21
N LEU A 54 3.69 -11.09 5.71
CA LEU A 54 4.14 -12.41 6.16
C LEU A 54 5.55 -12.80 5.67
N ARG A 55 6.05 -12.16 4.62
CA ARG A 55 7.37 -12.48 4.01
C ARG A 55 8.52 -11.68 4.63
N GLU A 56 8.25 -10.57 5.30
CA GLU A 56 9.26 -9.81 6.04
C GLU A 56 9.13 -10.08 7.54
N PRO A 57 10.11 -10.72 8.21
CA PRO A 57 10.20 -10.62 9.66
C PRO A 57 10.51 -9.16 9.98
N ARG A 58 9.56 -8.47 10.61
CA ARG A 58 9.76 -7.11 11.12
C ARG A 58 11.00 -7.12 12.05
N PRO A 59 12.03 -6.29 11.82
CA PRO A 59 13.15 -6.15 12.76
C PRO A 59 12.70 -5.53 14.08
#